data_AF-A0A935KHN9-F1
#
_entry.id   AF-A0A935KHN9-F1
#
_cell.length_a   1.000
_cell.length_b   1.000
_cell.length_c   1.000
_cell.angle_alpha   90.00
_cell.angle_beta   90.00
_cell.angle_gamma   90.00
#
_symmetry.space_group_name_H-M   'P 1'
#
loop_
_entity.id
_entity.type
_entity.pdbx_description
1 polymer ?
#
loop_
_entity_poly.entity_id
_entity_poly.type
_entity_poly.pdbx_seq_one_letter_code
_entity_poly.pdbx_strand_id
1 'polypeptide(L)'
;MFNFFTPTEYMKLNKTEEFLNPVKEFPHIYRLLINLIPKYKERKRFLNWLAGILQTRMKQQTAWVFKSDQGAGKNLMLSFILKPLFGNKQVTMVNDSQLASEFNPLVTECDTNSL
;
A
#
# COMPACT_ATOMS: atom_id res chain seq x y z
N MET A 1 -18.95 20.65 -3.83
CA MET A 1 -17.99 19.76 -3.14
C MET A 1 -17.12 19.12 -4.22
N PHE A 2 -15.80 19.29 -4.17
CA PHE A 2 -14.90 18.76 -5.19
C PHE A 2 -14.22 17.50 -4.68
N ASN A 3 -14.28 16.42 -5.46
CA ASN A 3 -13.56 15.19 -5.15
C ASN A 3 -12.13 15.30 -5.71
N PHE A 4 -11.13 15.31 -4.82
CA PHE A 4 -9.71 15.36 -5.20
C PHE A 4 -9.08 13.97 -5.43
N PHE A 5 -9.80 12.89 -5.12
CA PHE A 5 -9.34 11.53 -5.35
C PHE A 5 -9.22 11.26 -6.85
N THR A 6 -8.06 10.78 -7.27
CA THR A 6 -7.80 10.38 -8.67
C THR A 6 -7.41 8.90 -8.70
N PRO A 7 -8.27 8.00 -9.23
CA PRO A 7 -7.93 6.58 -9.28
C PRO A 7 -6.75 6.34 -10.23
N THR A 8 -5.82 5.48 -9.80
CA THR A 8 -4.75 4.99 -10.68
C THR A 8 -5.32 4.04 -11.75
N GLU A 9 -4.54 3.76 -12.79
CA GLU A 9 -4.94 2.78 -13.82
C GLU A 9 -5.20 1.39 -13.21
N TYR A 10 -4.44 1.00 -12.19
CA TYR A 10 -4.63 -0.27 -11.49
C TYR A 10 -5.96 -0.35 -10.73
N MET A 11 -6.48 0.79 -10.22
CA MET A 11 -7.78 0.85 -9.55
C MET A 11 -8.97 0.75 -10.53
N LYS A 12 -8.74 0.98 -11.82
CA LYS A 12 -9.77 0.91 -12.87
C LYS A 12 -9.87 -0.47 -13.50
N LEU A 13 -8.92 -1.37 -13.20
CA LEU A 13 -8.91 -2.72 -13.75
C LEU A 13 -10.07 -3.55 -13.19
N ASN A 14 -10.67 -4.35 -14.07
CA ASN A 14 -11.63 -5.37 -13.68
C ASN A 14 -10.88 -6.62 -13.23
N LYS A 15 -11.49 -7.37 -12.30
CA LYS A 15 -10.99 -8.68 -11.90
C LYS A 15 -10.96 -9.60 -13.12
N THR A 16 -9.82 -10.26 -13.34
CA THR A 16 -9.68 -11.35 -14.31
C THR A 16 -9.90 -12.70 -13.62
N GLU A 17 -10.24 -13.72 -14.41
CA GLU A 17 -10.30 -15.12 -13.91
C GLU A 17 -8.94 -15.81 -13.91
N GLU A 18 -7.90 -15.11 -14.37
CA GLU A 18 -6.55 -15.65 -14.48
C GLU A 18 -5.97 -15.99 -13.11
N PHE A 19 -5.52 -17.23 -12.96
CA PHE A 19 -4.74 -17.63 -11.80
C PHE A 19 -3.27 -17.32 -12.06
N LEU A 20 -2.80 -16.27 -11.40
CA LEU A 20 -1.42 -15.80 -11.48
C LEU A 20 -0.51 -16.58 -10.52
N ASN A 21 0.66 -17.03 -11.01
CA ASN A 21 1.71 -17.60 -10.17
C ASN A 21 2.78 -16.54 -9.83
N PRO A 22 2.82 -16.03 -8.58
CA PRO A 22 3.75 -14.99 -8.15
C PRO A 22 5.23 -15.25 -8.42
N VAL A 23 5.64 -16.51 -8.29
CA VAL A 23 7.05 -16.91 -8.45
C VAL A 23 7.47 -16.82 -9.91
N LYS A 24 6.54 -17.07 -10.83
CA LYS A 24 6.82 -17.12 -12.28
C LYS A 24 6.59 -15.77 -12.97
N GLU A 25 5.48 -15.11 -12.66
CA GLU A 25 5.04 -13.94 -13.41
C GLU A 25 5.60 -12.63 -12.86
N PHE A 26 5.85 -12.56 -11.55
CA PHE A 26 6.40 -11.37 -10.89
C PHE A 26 7.50 -11.72 -9.87
N PRO A 27 8.57 -12.41 -10.32
CA PRO A 27 9.61 -12.95 -9.43
C PRO A 27 10.30 -11.86 -8.59
N HIS A 28 10.51 -10.67 -9.14
CA HIS A 28 11.19 -9.58 -8.42
C HIS A 28 10.33 -8.98 -7.31
N ILE A 29 9.04 -8.74 -7.57
CA ILE A 29 8.08 -8.28 -6.58
C ILE A 29 7.92 -9.36 -5.50
N TYR A 30 7.78 -10.62 -5.90
CA TYR A 30 7.63 -11.72 -4.95
C TYR A 30 8.87 -11.93 -4.08
N ARG A 31 10.08 -11.76 -4.65
CA ARG A 31 11.34 -11.78 -3.88
C ARG A 31 11.39 -10.65 -2.84
N LEU A 32 10.98 -9.44 -3.21
CA LEU A 32 10.90 -8.32 -2.27
C LEU A 32 9.91 -8.62 -1.13
N LEU A 33 8.74 -9.19 -1.46
CA LEU A 33 7.75 -9.60 -0.46
C LEU A 33 8.29 -10.70 0.47
N ILE A 34 9.05 -11.68 -0.06
CA ILE A 34 9.71 -12.71 0.76
C ILE A 34 10.70 -12.07 1.74
N ASN A 35 11.51 -11.11 1.27
CA ASN A 35 12.48 -10.43 2.12
C ASN A 35 11.81 -9.61 3.25
N LEU A 36 10.72 -8.91 2.94
CA LEU A 36 10.01 -8.07 3.91
C LEU A 36 9.11 -8.87 4.86
N ILE A 37 8.55 -9.98 4.38
CA ILE A 37 7.61 -10.83 5.13
C ILE A 37 7.99 -12.30 4.86
N PRO A 38 8.93 -12.88 5.63
CA PRO A 38 9.45 -14.23 5.35
C PRO A 38 8.41 -15.34 5.45
N LYS A 39 7.41 -15.17 6.33
CA LYS A 39 6.36 -16.17 6.57
C LYS A 39 5.27 -16.10 5.50
N TYR A 40 5.05 -17.21 4.82
CA TYR A 40 4.07 -17.32 3.74
C TYR A 40 2.63 -16.95 4.17
N LYS A 41 2.19 -17.42 5.35
CA LYS A 41 0.84 -17.11 5.87
C LYS A 41 0.64 -15.61 6.09
N GLU A 42 1.67 -14.90 6.57
CA GLU A 42 1.63 -13.47 6.80
C GLU A 42 1.66 -12.70 5.47
N ARG A 43 2.47 -13.13 4.48
CA ARG A 43 2.43 -12.57 3.11
C ARG A 43 1.03 -12.64 2.50
N LYS A 44 0.38 -13.80 2.60
CA LYS A 44 -0.97 -13.99 2.05
C LYS A 44 -1.97 -13.03 2.73
N ARG A 45 -1.88 -12.84 4.05
CA ARG A 45 -2.71 -11.86 4.78
C ARG A 45 -2.42 -10.43 4.39
N PHE A 46 -1.15 -10.07 4.22
CA PHE A 46 -0.74 -8.74 3.76
C PHE A 46 -1.28 -8.42 2.36
N LEU A 47 -1.15 -9.36 1.41
CA LEU A 47 -1.68 -9.20 0.05
C LEU A 47 -3.21 -9.06 0.05
N ASN A 48 -3.91 -9.83 0.87
CA ASN A 48 -5.36 -9.70 1.02
C ASN A 48 -5.76 -8.34 1.60
N TRP A 49 -5.03 -7.85 2.61
CA TRP A 49 -5.24 -6.53 3.20
C TRP A 49 -5.02 -5.42 2.15
N LEU A 50 -3.96 -5.53 1.35
CA LEU A 50 -3.65 -4.59 0.27
C LEU A 50 -4.73 -4.59 -0.82
N ALA A 51 -5.19 -5.78 -1.22
CA ALA A 51 -6.27 -5.95 -2.19
C ALA A 51 -7.58 -5.33 -1.67
N GLY A 52 -7.89 -5.51 -0.38
CA GLY A 52 -9.05 -4.89 0.26
C GLY A 52 -9.05 -3.37 0.12
N ILE A 53 -7.90 -2.71 0.33
CA ILE A 53 -7.76 -1.26 0.15
C ILE A 53 -7.99 -0.87 -1.31
N LEU A 54 -7.35 -1.58 -2.25
CA LEU A 54 -7.42 -1.25 -3.68
C LEU A 54 -8.85 -1.38 -4.22
N GLN A 55 -9.59 -2.40 -3.78
CA GLN A 55 -10.94 -2.70 -4.26
C GLN A 55 -12.00 -1.82 -3.58
N THR A 56 -11.94 -1.71 -2.25
CA THR A 56 -13.01 -1.04 -1.48
C THR A 56 -12.76 0.46 -1.33
N ARG A 57 -11.50 0.89 -1.36
CA ARG A 57 -11.07 2.27 -1.06
C ARG A 57 -11.52 2.73 0.34
N MET A 58 -11.71 1.79 1.27
CA MET A 58 -12.12 2.06 2.64
C MET A 58 -10.96 1.89 3.63
N LYS A 59 -11.01 2.64 4.73
CA LYS A 59 -10.07 2.55 5.85
C LYS A 59 -10.20 1.19 6.55
N GLN A 60 -9.11 0.41 6.57
CA GLN A 60 -9.11 -0.96 7.11
C GLN A 60 -8.96 -1.03 8.65
N GLN A 61 -8.83 0.11 9.33
CA GLN A 61 -8.59 0.25 10.79
C GLN A 61 -7.46 -0.63 11.35
N THR A 62 -6.54 -1.04 10.49
CA THR A 62 -5.40 -1.92 10.79
C THR A 62 -4.18 -1.42 10.04
N ALA A 63 -3.00 -1.57 10.64
CA ALA A 63 -1.73 -1.15 10.07
C ALA A 63 -0.71 -2.30 10.09
N TRP A 64 0.20 -2.28 9.12
CA TRP A 64 1.30 -3.24 9.04
C TRP A 64 2.62 -2.57 9.43
N VAL A 65 3.32 -3.16 10.40
CA VAL A 65 4.62 -2.69 10.87
C VAL A 65 5.69 -3.68 10.40
N PHE A 66 6.60 -3.19 9.55
CA PHE A 66 7.73 -3.98 9.06
C PHE A 66 8.96 -3.80 9.97
N LYS A 67 9.28 -4.79 10.81
CA LYS A 67 10.53 -4.83 11.56
C LYS A 67 11.59 -5.59 10.75
N SER A 68 12.47 -4.84 10.11
CA SER A 68 13.60 -5.39 9.34
C SER A 68 14.75 -4.39 9.33
N ASP A 69 15.95 -4.89 9.10
CA ASP A 69 17.17 -4.08 9.03
C ASP A 69 17.16 -3.11 7.86
N GLN A 70 18.02 -2.08 7.94
CA GLN A 70 18.22 -1.15 6.84
C GLN A 70 18.68 -1.92 5.58
N GLY A 71 18.15 -1.53 4.43
CA GLY A 71 18.46 -2.22 3.16
C GLY A 71 17.55 -3.42 2.84
N ALA A 72 16.61 -3.80 3.69
CA ALA A 72 15.64 -4.88 3.42
C ALA A 72 14.64 -4.59 2.28
N GLY A 73 14.64 -3.37 1.73
CA GLY A 73 13.80 -3.00 0.59
C GLY A 73 12.47 -2.30 0.93
N LYS A 74 12.29 -1.80 2.16
CA LYS A 74 11.09 -1.04 2.56
C LYS A 74 10.80 0.15 1.63
N ASN A 75 11.82 0.94 1.31
CA ASN A 75 11.69 2.06 0.38
C ASN A 75 11.39 1.60 -1.07
N LEU A 76 11.88 0.42 -1.47
CA LEU A 76 11.54 -0.14 -2.79
C LEU A 76 10.05 -0.52 -2.85
N MET A 77 9.52 -1.11 -1.79
CA MET A 77 8.09 -1.45 -1.69
C MET A 77 7.23 -0.19 -1.76
N LEU A 78 7.62 0.88 -1.07
CA LEU A 78 6.92 2.17 -1.16
C LEU A 78 6.96 2.75 -2.59
N SER A 79 8.15 2.84 -3.18
CA SER A 79 8.38 3.56 -4.45
C SER A 79 7.89 2.82 -5.68
N PHE A 80 8.05 1.50 -5.73
CA PHE A 80 7.78 0.70 -6.93
C PHE A 80 6.50 -0.14 -6.85
N ILE A 81 5.86 -0.23 -5.67
CA ILE A 81 4.60 -0.99 -5.52
C ILE A 81 3.49 -0.07 -5.02
N LEU A 82 3.63 0.53 -3.84
CA LEU A 82 2.53 1.31 -3.25
C LEU A 82 2.22 2.59 -4.04
N LYS A 83 3.24 3.37 -4.39
CA LYS A 83 3.04 4.61 -5.17
C LYS A 83 2.40 4.36 -6.54
N PRO A 84 2.82 3.37 -7.34
CA PRO A 84 2.12 3.01 -8.57
C PRO A 84 0.68 2.55 -8.35
N LEU A 85 0.41 1.72 -7.32
CA LEU A 85 -0.93 1.20 -7.05
C LEU A 85 -1.90 2.27 -6.57
N PHE A 86 -1.49 3.13 -5.65
CA PHE A 86 -2.38 4.08 -4.98
C PHE A 86 -2.21 5.53 -5.42
N GLY A 87 -1.14 5.86 -6.14
CA GLY A 87 -0.86 7.22 -6.63
C GLY A 87 0.11 7.97 -5.73
N ASN A 88 0.96 8.81 -6.34
CA ASN A 88 2.00 9.57 -5.64
C ASN A 88 1.44 10.56 -4.60
N LYS A 89 0.24 11.09 -4.83
CA LYS A 89 -0.42 12.03 -3.91
C LYS A 89 -1.04 11.33 -2.70
N GLN A 90 -1.41 10.06 -2.84
CA GLN A 90 -2.15 9.29 -1.83
C GLN A 90 -1.22 8.42 -0.98
N VAL A 91 0.06 8.34 -1.35
CA VAL A 91 1.09 7.56 -0.64
C VAL A 91 2.21 8.50 -0.20
N THR A 92 2.25 8.79 1.09
CA THR A 92 3.23 9.70 1.68
C THR A 92 4.20 8.93 2.58
N MET A 93 5.49 9.27 2.47
CA MET A 93 6.48 8.87 3.46
C MET A 93 6.46 9.89 4.59
N VAL A 94 6.29 9.41 5.82
CA VAL A 94 6.27 10.24 7.02
C VAL A 94 7.44 9.85 7.89
N ASN A 95 8.27 10.82 8.26
CA ASN A 95 9.37 10.63 9.20
C ASN A 95 8.93 10.94 10.64
N ASP A 96 9.77 10.61 11.62
CA ASP A 96 9.45 10.77 13.05
C ASP A 96 9.13 12.23 13.42
N SER A 97 9.85 13.20 12.85
CA SER A 97 9.59 14.62 13.10
C SER A 97 8.23 15.09 12.57
N GLN A 98 7.79 14.54 11.44
CA GLN A 98 6.47 14.84 10.87
C GLN A 98 5.36 14.12 11.63
N LEU A 99 5.61 12.91 12.13
CA LEU A 99 4.68 12.17 12.98
C LEU A 99 4.48 12.87 14.34
N ALA A 100 5.54 13.44 14.91
CA ALA A 100 5.50 14.16 16.19
C ALA A 100 4.95 15.59 16.09
N SER A 101 4.70 16.09 14.88
CA SER A 101 4.14 17.43 14.65
C SER A 101 2.71 17.53 15.18
N GLU A 102 2.39 18.62 15.88
CA GLU A 102 1.02 18.94 16.32
C GLU A 102 0.06 19.21 15.14
N PHE A 103 0.61 19.59 13.99
CA PHE A 103 -0.14 19.72 12.73
C PHE A 103 0.11 18.51 11.84
N ASN A 104 -0.95 17.79 11.48
CA ASN A 104 -0.89 16.63 10.60
C ASN A 104 -1.71 16.85 9.30
N PRO A 105 -1.15 17.53 8.29
CA PRO A 105 -1.84 17.78 7.02
C PRO A 105 -2.14 16.50 6.22
N LEU A 106 -1.58 15.35 6.63
CA LEU A 106 -1.75 14.06 5.95
C LEU A 106 -3.10 13.40 6.26
N VAL A 107 -3.70 13.72 7.41
CA VAL A 107 -4.97 13.13 7.85
C VAL A 107 -6.16 13.95 7.35
N THR A 108 -5.96 15.26 7.16
CA THR A 108 -7.03 16.22 6.83
C THR A 108 -7.69 15.99 5.47
N GLU A 109 -7.02 15.32 4.52
CA GLU A 109 -7.62 15.00 3.21
C GLU A 109 -8.48 13.72 3.21
N CYS A 110 -8.33 12.84 4.21
CA CYS A 110 -9.05 11.57 4.28
C CYS A 110 -10.40 11.66 5.01
N ASP A 111 -10.58 12.63 5.91
CA ASP A 111 -11.75 12.70 6.80
C ASP A 111 -12.91 13.56 6.26
N THR A 112 -12.73 14.27 5.14
CA THR A 112 -13.77 15.16 4.56
C THR A 112 -14.96 14.43 3.92
N ASN A 113 -15.01 13.09 3.95
CA ASN A 113 -16.12 12.29 3.44
C ASN A 113 -16.93 11.60 4.57
N SER A 114 -16.85 12.11 5.80
CA SER A 114 -17.48 11.50 6.99
C SER A 114 -18.67 12.28 7.55
N LEU A 115 -19.37 13.07 6.73
CA LEU A 115 -20.63 13.74 7.08
C LEU A 115 -21.66 13.56 5.97
#